data_AF-A0A433H887-F1
#
_entry.id   AF-A0A433H887-F1
#
_cell.length_a   1.000
_cell.length_b   1.000
_cell.length_c   1.000
_cell.angle_alpha   90.00
_cell.angle_beta   90.00
_cell.angle_gamma   90.00
#
_symmetry.space_group_name_H-M   'P 1'
#
loop_
_entity.id
_entity.type
_entity.pdbx_description
1 polymer ?
#
loop_
_entity_poly.entity_id
_entity_poly.type
_entity_poly.pdbx_seq_one_letter_code
_entity_poly.pdbx_strand_id
1 'polypeptide(L)'
;MEAELCNGQTFLAFPRYIVALHVGKHIVMILDNARIQHVKLLEPFLKEYEHRLTLLFLPPYYPNLYAVERIWSWLKGSVIVNRFHATRKKIRKW
;
A
#
# COMPACT_ATOMS: atom_id res chain seq x y z
N MET A 1 5.92 -5.38 7.45
CA MET A 1 4.99 -6.51 7.20
C MET A 1 5.30 -7.02 5.81
N GLU A 2 5.89 -8.20 5.70
CA GLU A 2 6.00 -8.88 4.40
C GLU A 2 4.86 -9.88 4.32
N ALA A 3 4.34 -10.07 3.11
CA ALA A 3 3.33 -11.06 2.86
C ALA A 3 3.74 -11.94 1.70
N GLU A 4 3.48 -13.22 1.83
CA GLU A 4 3.75 -14.21 0.78
C GLU A 4 2.68 -14.16 -0.32
N LEU A 5 1.48 -13.67 -0.01
CA LEU A 5 0.36 -13.55 -0.94
C LEU A 5 -0.14 -12.11 -1.00
N CYS A 6 -0.58 -11.69 -2.18
CA CYS A 6 -1.20 -10.39 -2.40
C CYS A 6 -2.72 -10.58 -2.50
N ASN A 7 -3.41 -10.62 -1.35
CA ASN A 7 -4.86 -10.83 -1.28
C ASN A 7 -5.52 -9.87 -0.27
N GLY A 8 -6.85 -9.92 -0.19
CA GLY A 8 -7.62 -9.03 0.69
C GLY A 8 -7.33 -9.17 2.18
N GLN A 9 -7.04 -10.38 2.68
CA GLN A 9 -6.69 -10.60 4.09
C GLN A 9 -5.35 -9.96 4.41
N THR A 10 -4.37 -10.18 3.55
CA THR A 10 -3.06 -9.55 3.66
C THR A 10 -3.17 -8.03 3.58
N PHE A 11 -3.98 -7.52 2.65
CA PHE A 11 -4.18 -6.09 2.53
C PHE A 11 -4.77 -5.52 3.81
N LEU A 12 -5.81 -6.13 4.40
CA LEU A 12 -6.45 -5.67 5.65
C LEU A 12 -5.47 -5.53 6.84
N ALA A 13 -4.44 -6.37 6.90
CA ALA A 13 -3.43 -6.27 7.95
C ALA A 13 -2.69 -4.91 7.91
N PHE A 14 -2.52 -4.31 6.73
CA PHE A 14 -1.83 -3.04 6.56
C PHE A 14 -2.61 -1.83 7.13
N PRO A 15 -3.87 -1.54 6.75
CA PRO A 15 -4.66 -0.50 7.40
C PRO A 15 -4.76 -0.67 8.92
N ARG A 16 -4.93 -1.91 9.42
CA ARG A 16 -4.92 -2.20 10.86
C ARG A 16 -3.64 -1.73 11.52
N TYR A 17 -2.49 -2.06 10.94
CA TYR A 17 -1.19 -1.62 11.43
C TYR A 17 -1.04 -0.10 11.43
N ILE A 18 -1.47 0.59 10.37
CA ILE A 18 -1.35 2.05 10.25
C ILE A 18 -2.23 2.77 11.27
N VAL A 19 -3.46 2.32 11.49
CA VAL A 19 -4.37 2.91 12.49
C VAL A 19 -3.83 2.74 13.91
N ALA A 20 -3.25 1.57 14.22
CA ALA A 20 -2.61 1.30 15.51
C ALA A 20 -1.35 2.17 15.71
N LEU A 21 -0.55 2.38 14.66
CA LEU A 21 0.68 3.18 14.72
C LEU A 21 0.42 4.68 14.96
N HIS A 22 -0.71 5.20 14.48
CA HIS A 22 -1.03 6.64 14.54
C HIS A 22 -2.24 6.92 15.42
N VAL A 23 -2.13 6.57 16.71
CA VAL A 23 -3.17 6.81 17.72
C VAL A 23 -3.63 8.27 17.74
N GLY A 24 -4.95 8.49 17.79
CA GLY A 24 -5.57 9.82 17.88
C GLY A 24 -5.57 10.64 16.58
N LYS A 25 -4.99 10.14 15.49
CA LYS A 25 -5.03 10.81 14.17
C LYS A 25 -6.10 10.21 13.27
N HIS A 26 -6.67 11.05 12.42
CA HIS A 26 -7.45 10.64 11.26
C HIS A 26 -6.49 10.41 10.07
N ILE A 27 -6.60 9.24 9.46
CA ILE A 27 -5.74 8.78 8.37
C ILE A 27 -6.55 8.81 7.08
N VAL A 28 -5.97 9.46 6.07
CA VAL A 28 -6.48 9.41 4.69
C VAL A 28 -5.50 8.57 3.87
N MET A 29 -5.95 7.41 3.40
CA MET A 29 -5.13 6.49 2.61
C MET A 29 -5.52 6.59 1.14
N ILE A 30 -4.58 7.00 0.29
CA ILE A 30 -4.77 7.17 -1.15
C ILE A 30 -4.38 5.87 -1.85
N LEU A 31 -5.26 5.33 -2.70
CA LEU A 31 -5.14 4.00 -3.32
C LEU A 31 -5.35 4.02 -4.85
N ASP A 32 -4.72 3.07 -5.55
CA ASP A 32 -4.61 2.96 -7.02
C ASP A 32 -5.72 2.11 -7.70
N ASN A 33 -6.79 1.75 -6.96
CA ASN A 33 -7.90 0.89 -7.41
C ASN A 33 -7.56 -0.59 -7.66
N ALA A 34 -6.50 -1.13 -7.05
CA ALA A 34 -6.24 -2.56 -7.15
C ALA A 34 -7.43 -3.40 -6.60
N ARG A 35 -7.80 -4.48 -7.30
CA ARG A 35 -8.97 -5.34 -6.94
C ARG A 35 -8.97 -5.82 -5.49
N ILE A 36 -7.79 -6.09 -4.93
CA ILE A 36 -7.61 -6.55 -3.55
C ILE A 36 -8.04 -5.51 -2.50
N GLN A 37 -8.12 -4.24 -2.87
CA GLN A 37 -8.53 -3.14 -2.00
C GLN A 37 -10.06 -3.00 -1.91
N HIS A 38 -10.77 -3.57 -2.89
CA HIS A 38 -12.23 -3.50 -3.03
C HIS A 38 -12.97 -4.73 -2.49
N VAL A 39 -12.29 -5.62 -1.76
CA VAL A 39 -12.93 -6.84 -1.29
C VAL A 39 -13.87 -6.55 -0.12
N LYS A 40 -15.05 -7.17 -0.12
CA LYS A 40 -16.08 -7.05 0.94
C LYS A 40 -15.56 -7.35 2.35
N LEU A 41 -14.49 -8.14 2.45
CA LEU A 41 -13.82 -8.46 3.71
C LEU A 41 -13.41 -7.20 4.51
N LEU A 42 -13.15 -6.07 3.84
CA LEU A 42 -12.75 -4.84 4.51
C LEU A 42 -13.92 -4.10 5.16
N GLU A 43 -15.16 -4.32 4.72
CA GLU A 43 -16.33 -3.52 5.12
C GLU A 43 -16.51 -3.44 6.64
N PRO A 44 -16.44 -4.55 7.42
CA PRO A 44 -16.62 -4.46 8.87
C PRO A 44 -15.53 -3.61 9.55
N PHE A 45 -14.29 -3.73 9.07
CA PHE A 45 -13.17 -2.95 9.59
C PHE A 45 -13.29 -1.47 9.22
N LEU A 46 -13.64 -1.15 7.98
CA LEU A 46 -13.82 0.23 7.57
C LEU A 46 -14.96 0.91 8.33
N LYS A 47 -16.02 0.17 8.67
CA LYS A 47 -17.10 0.66 9.53
C LYS A 47 -16.64 0.89 10.97
N GLU A 48 -15.89 -0.03 11.55
CA GLU A 48 -15.33 0.11 12.91
C GLU A 48 -14.44 1.36 13.03
N TYR A 49 -13.67 1.69 11.97
CA TYR A 49 -12.70 2.79 11.96
C TYR A 49 -13.13 3.98 11.10
N GLU A 50 -14.41 4.14 10.76
CA GLU A 50 -14.89 5.18 9.84
C GLU A 50 -14.52 6.61 10.29
N HIS A 51 -14.48 6.84 11.61
CA HIS A 51 -14.10 8.11 12.23
C HIS A 51 -12.58 8.37 12.25
N ARG A 52 -11.76 7.38 11.88
CA ARG A 52 -10.28 7.44 11.93
C ARG A 52 -9.59 7.07 10.62
N LEU A 53 -10.28 6.43 9.68
CA LEU A 53 -9.70 5.96 8.44
C LEU A 53 -10.63 6.24 7.27
N THR A 54 -10.16 7.06 6.33
CA THR A 54 -10.80 7.28 5.04
C THR A 54 -9.93 6.66 3.94
N LEU A 55 -10.52 5.80 3.10
CA LEU A 55 -9.88 5.33 1.87
C LEU A 55 -10.30 6.23 0.70
N LEU A 56 -9.32 6.83 0.02
CA LEU A 56 -9.54 7.61 -1.20
C LEU A 56 -8.98 6.86 -2.40
N PHE A 57 -9.88 6.46 -3.30
CA PHE A 57 -9.52 5.79 -4.54
C PHE A 57 -9.29 6.82 -5.64
N LEU A 58 -8.13 6.75 -6.28
CA LEU A 58 -7.80 7.64 -7.40
C LEU A 58 -8.62 7.27 -8.63
N PRO A 59 -9.03 8.24 -9.48
CA PRO A 59 -9.78 7.92 -10.69
C PRO A 59 -8.98 6.98 -11.62
N PRO A 60 -9.66 6.08 -12.35
CA PRO A 60 -9.00 5.18 -13.29
C PRO A 60 -8.16 5.94 -14.32
N TYR A 61 -6.96 5.43 -14.61
CA TYR A 61 -6.06 5.97 -15.64
C TYR A 61 -5.69 7.45 -15.45
N TYR A 62 -5.61 7.94 -14.21
CA TYR A 62 -5.11 9.29 -13.96
C TYR A 62 -3.64 9.39 -14.40
N PRO A 63 -3.30 10.14 -15.47
CA PRO A 63 -1.96 10.11 -16.06
C PRO A 63 -0.89 10.73 -15.14
N ASN A 64 -1.33 11.46 -14.11
CA ASN A 64 -0.47 12.16 -13.15
C ASN A 64 -0.47 11.49 -11.76
N LEU A 65 -0.36 10.17 -11.68
CA LEU A 65 -0.10 9.38 -10.45
C LEU A 65 1.31 9.62 -9.87
N TYR A 66 1.66 10.90 -9.70
CA TYR A 66 3.03 11.43 -9.66
C TYR A 66 3.83 11.10 -8.40
N ALA A 67 3.21 10.66 -7.31
CA ALA A 67 3.94 10.37 -6.08
C ALA A 67 4.47 8.94 -6.09
N VAL A 68 3.58 7.95 -6.17
CA VAL A 68 3.95 6.54 -6.09
C VAL A 68 4.73 6.09 -7.32
N GLU A 69 4.33 6.51 -8.53
CA GLU A 69 5.05 6.17 -9.76
C GLU A 69 6.44 6.82 -9.82
N ARG A 70 6.60 8.03 -9.29
CA ARG A 70 7.91 8.68 -9.18
C ARG A 70 8.81 7.95 -8.19
N ILE A 71 8.27 7.51 -7.06
CA ILE A 71 9.00 6.67 -6.10
C ILE A 71 9.39 5.34 -6.76
N TRP A 72 8.49 4.70 -7.50
CA TRP A 72 8.77 3.46 -8.23
C TRP A 72 9.85 3.66 -9.29
N SER A 73 9.79 4.74 -10.06
CA SER A 73 10.81 5.08 -11.05
C SER A 73 12.17 5.29 -10.40
N TRP A 74 12.23 6.08 -9.32
CA TRP A 74 13.45 6.28 -8.54
C TRP A 74 13.99 4.97 -7.96
N LEU A 75 13.12 4.11 -7.40
CA LEU A 75 13.50 2.82 -6.83
C LEU A 75 14.10 1.90 -7.91
N LYS A 76 13.46 1.83 -9.09
CA LYS A 76 13.96 1.06 -10.23
C LYS A 76 15.34 1.55 -10.66
N GLY A 77 15.52 2.86 -10.79
CA GLY A 77 16.81 3.47 -11.15
C GLY A 77 17.89 3.33 -10.08
N SER A 78 17.53 3.31 -8.80
CA SER A 78 18.51 3.35 -7.70
C SER A 78 18.90 1.96 -7.19
N VAL A 79 17.96 1.01 -7.23
CA VAL A 79 18.11 -0.31 -6.60
C VAL A 79 18.21 -1.44 -7.62
N ILE A 80 17.49 -1.33 -8.76
CA ILE A 80 17.29 -2.45 -9.69
C ILE A 80 18.18 -2.35 -10.94
N VAL A 81 18.33 -1.15 -11.51
CA VAL A 81 19.02 -0.99 -12.80
C VAL A 81 20.46 -1.48 -12.73
N ASN A 82 20.89 -2.27 -13.73
CA ASN A 82 22.24 -2.82 -13.86
C ASN A 82 22.74 -3.63 -12.65
N ARG A 83 21.84 -4.18 -11.82
CA ARG A 83 22.21 -4.99 -10.64
C ARG A 83 21.43 -6.28 -10.60
N PHE A 84 22.14 -7.40 -10.43
CA PHE A 84 21.52 -8.69 -10.19
C PHE A 84 21.46 -8.99 -8.69
N HIS A 85 20.24 -9.20 -8.19
CA HIS A 85 19.99 -9.59 -6.80
C HIS A 85 19.63 -11.07 -6.73
N ALA A 86 20.62 -11.92 -6.43
CA ALA A 86 20.43 -13.37 -6.37
C ALA A 86 19.38 -13.84 -5.34
N THR A 87 19.08 -13.02 -4.33
CA THR A 87 18.06 -13.32 -3.33
C THR A 87 17.34 -12.06 -2.89
N ARG A 88 16.08 -12.20 -2.44
CA ARG A 88 15.30 -11.10 -1.88
C ARG A 88 15.97 -10.44 -0.67
N LYS A 89 16.74 -11.20 0.12
CA LYS A 89 17.53 -10.67 1.25
C LYS A 89 18.59 -9.65 0.81
N LYS A 90 19.15 -9.79 -0.39
CA LYS A 90 20.12 -8.81 -0.94
C LYS A 90 19.48 -7.48 -1.30
N ILE A 91 18.21 -7.50 -1.74
CA ILE A 91 17.45 -6.28 -2.04
C ILE A 91 17.23 -5.45 -0.77
N ARG A 92 16.96 -6.10 0.38
CA ARG A 92 16.66 -5.44 1.68
C ARG A 92 17.83 -4.65 2.31
N LYS A 93 19.05 -4.83 1.83
CA LYS A 93 20.25 -4.15 2.36
C LYS A 93 20.52 -2.80 1.67
N TRP A 94 19.73 -2.47 0.67
CA TRP A 94 19.71 -1.17 -0.01
C TRP A 94 18.53 -0.35 0.51
#